data_AF-A0A7S1WW28-F1
#
_entry.id   AF-A0A7S1WW28-F1
#
_cell.length_a   1.000
_cell.length_b   1.000
_cell.length_c   1.000
_cell.angle_alpha   90.00
_cell.angle_beta   90.00
_cell.angle_gamma   90.00
#
_symmetry.space_group_name_H-M   'P 1'
#
loop_
_entity.id
_entity.type
_entity.pdbx_description
1 polymer ?
#
loop_
_entity_poly.entity_id
_entity_poly.type
_entity_poly.pdbx_seq_one_letter_code
_entity_poly.pdbx_strand_id
1 'polypeptide(L)'
;VLLKAVFDNNGRLQIKLGDSEVDYDKNFLFYMTTKLPNPHYFPEVCIKVTVINFTVTFDGLEEQLLNEVVSKEIPETLQRRTELMLQLADDKKVLKQLEDKILKLLSESSGNILDDEVLINTLAESKETSKAVNVRVKEAEEAAVEIDAACKEYTQV
;
A
#
# COMPACT_ATOMS: atom_id res chain seq x y z
N VAL A 1 17.79 20.50 12.15
CA VAL A 1 17.49 19.09 11.75
C VAL A 1 16.06 18.91 11.30
N LEU A 2 15.06 19.03 12.17
CA LEU A 2 13.66 18.70 11.84
C LEU A 2 13.10 19.50 10.64
N LEU A 3 13.47 20.77 10.54
CA LEU A 3 13.08 21.64 9.41
C LEU A 3 13.84 21.37 8.10
N LYS A 4 14.74 20.37 8.07
CA LYS A 4 15.64 20.10 6.93
C LYS A 4 16.33 21.36 6.39
N ALA A 5 16.76 22.26 7.28
CA ALA A 5 17.50 23.48 6.96
C ALA A 5 18.95 23.15 6.54
N VAL A 6 19.08 22.45 5.41
CA VAL A 6 20.33 22.07 4.76
C VAL A 6 20.69 23.19 3.78
N PHE A 7 21.98 23.52 3.71
CA PHE A 7 22.51 24.51 2.78
C PHE A 7 23.70 23.94 2.02
N ASP A 8 23.96 24.48 0.82
CA ASP A 8 25.14 24.13 0.04
C ASP A 8 26.31 25.03 0.46
N ASN A 9 27.43 24.43 0.83
CA ASN A 9 28.68 25.10 1.11
C ASN A 9 29.78 24.46 0.25
N ASN A 10 30.22 25.18 -0.78
CA ASN A 10 31.27 24.74 -1.71
C ASN A 10 31.03 23.34 -2.33
N GLY A 11 29.79 23.04 -2.72
CA GLY A 11 29.40 21.78 -3.35
C GLY A 11 29.18 20.63 -2.36
N ARG A 12 29.22 20.91 -1.05
CA ARG A 12 28.84 19.98 0.01
C ARG A 12 27.55 20.44 0.65
N LEU A 13 26.59 19.52 0.76
CA LEU A 13 25.41 19.78 1.55
C LEU A 13 25.79 19.71 3.03
N GLN A 14 25.46 20.74 3.78
CA GLN A 14 25.75 20.84 5.21
C GLN A 14 24.50 21.23 5.98
N ILE A 15 24.43 20.83 7.24
CA ILE A 15 23.36 21.20 8.16
C ILE A 15 23.97 21.74 9.45
N LYS A 16 23.39 22.83 9.97
CA LYS A 16 23.79 23.42 11.24
C LYS A 16 23.14 22.68 12.41
N LEU A 17 23.97 22.19 13.33
CA LEU A 17 23.60 21.51 14.57
C LEU A 17 24.12 22.30 15.76
N GLY A 18 23.26 23.10 16.39
CA GLY A 18 23.72 24.05 17.42
C GLY A 18 24.71 25.04 16.81
N ASP A 19 25.94 25.04 17.31
CA ASP A 19 27.02 25.90 16.83
C ASP A 19 27.93 25.23 15.77
N SER A 20 27.73 23.95 15.49
CA SER A 20 28.55 23.19 14.53
C SER A 20 27.89 23.02 13.17
N GLU A 21 28.69 23.06 12.12
CA GLU A 21 28.29 22.72 10.75
C GLU A 21 28.76 21.31 10.44
N VAL A 22 27.84 20.46 9.97
CA VAL A 22 28.10 19.04 9.72
C VAL A 22 27.64 18.68 8.31
N ASP A 23 28.41 17.86 7.61
CA ASP A 23 28.05 17.36 6.28
C ASP A 23 26.74 16.53 6.33
N TYR A 24 25.86 16.78 5.36
CA TYR A 24 24.54 16.15 5.25
C TYR A 24 24.48 15.18 4.08
N ASP A 25 24.18 13.92 4.37
CA ASP A 25 23.90 12.89 3.36
C ASP A 25 22.41 12.89 2.98
N LYS A 26 22.11 12.88 1.68
CA LYS A 26 20.73 12.80 1.16
C LYS A 26 20.03 11.49 1.52
N ASN A 27 20.78 10.42 1.76
CA ASN A 27 20.26 9.11 2.16
C ASN A 27 20.04 8.98 3.67
N PHE A 28 20.42 9.99 4.46
CA PHE A 28 20.22 9.96 5.89
C PHE A 28 18.72 10.02 6.24
N LEU A 29 18.27 9.05 7.04
CA LEU A 29 16.92 8.99 7.56
C LEU A 29 16.96 9.15 9.08
N PHE A 30 16.07 10.00 9.60
CA PHE A 30 15.99 10.31 11.02
C PHE A 30 14.64 9.90 11.58
N TYR A 31 14.67 9.00 12.57
CA TYR A 31 13.48 8.51 13.27
C TYR A 31 13.62 8.80 14.76
N MET A 32 12.52 9.20 15.39
CA MET A 32 12.43 9.39 16.83
C MET A 32 11.28 8.54 17.35
N THR A 33 11.48 7.91 18.51
CA THR A 33 10.46 7.10 19.17
C THR A 33 10.26 7.59 20.60
N THR A 34 9.03 7.44 21.09
CA THR A 34 8.69 7.68 22.50
C THR A 34 7.81 6.53 22.98
N LYS A 35 7.94 6.17 24.26
CA LYS A 35 7.05 5.20 24.93
C LYS A 35 5.85 5.87 25.58
N LEU A 36 5.81 7.21 25.61
CA LEU A 36 4.72 7.95 26.23
C LEU A 36 3.45 7.78 25.38
N PRO A 37 2.35 7.22 25.93
CA PRO A 37 1.09 7.16 25.22
C PRO A 37 0.49 8.56 25.06
N ASN A 38 -0.03 8.86 23.86
CA ASN A 38 -0.67 10.13 23.51
C ASN A 38 0.09 11.39 23.98
N PRO A 39 1.34 11.60 23.55
CA PRO A 39 2.13 12.75 23.95
C PRO A 39 1.50 14.05 23.42
N HIS A 40 1.22 15.00 24.32
CA HIS A 40 0.72 16.31 23.92
C HIS A 40 1.86 17.21 23.47
N TYR A 41 2.15 17.18 22.17
CA TYR A 41 3.12 18.05 21.54
C TYR A 41 2.50 19.39 21.17
N PHE A 42 3.27 20.47 21.32
CA PHE A 42 2.86 21.76 20.78
C PHE A 42 2.66 21.67 19.26
N PRO A 43 1.70 22.42 18.69
CA PRO A 43 1.46 22.43 17.24
C PRO A 43 2.73 22.68 16.41
N GLU A 44 3.65 23.50 16.93
CA GLU A 44 4.94 23.80 16.30
C GLU A 44 5.82 22.54 16.08
N VAL A 45 5.71 21.53 16.95
CA VAL A 45 6.41 20.26 16.78
C VAL A 45 5.67 19.41 15.76
N CYS A 46 4.34 19.33 15.85
CA CYS A 46 3.50 18.54 14.94
C CYS A 46 3.58 18.97 13.47
N ILE A 47 3.91 20.24 13.19
CA ILE A 47 4.15 20.71 11.81
C ILE A 47 5.54 20.35 11.28
N LYS A 48 6.51 20.06 12.16
CA LYS A 48 7.90 19.77 11.79
C LYS A 48 8.16 18.28 11.62
N VAL A 49 7.32 17.43 12.19
CA VAL A 49 7.48 15.97 12.19
C VAL A 49 6.19 15.27 11.84
N THR A 50 6.28 14.10 11.23
CA THR A 50 5.12 13.21 11.04
C THR A 50 4.98 12.34 12.30
N VAL A 51 3.92 12.56 13.07
CA VAL A 51 3.63 11.74 14.26
C VAL A 51 2.90 10.48 13.82
N ILE A 52 3.45 9.32 14.17
CA ILE A 52 2.83 8.01 13.93
C ILE A 52 2.44 7.44 15.30
N ASN A 53 1.16 7.10 15.47
CA ASN A 53 0.66 6.51 16.71
C ASN A 53 0.76 4.98 16.64
N PHE A 54 1.63 4.40 17.46
CA PHE A 54 1.79 2.94 17.62
C PHE A 54 1.07 2.38 18.85
N THR A 55 0.18 3.16 19.46
CA THR A 55 -0.60 2.67 20.62
C THR A 55 -1.55 1.58 20.15
N VAL A 56 -1.46 0.41 20.76
CA VAL A 56 -2.42 -0.69 20.54
C VAL A 56 -3.79 -0.23 21.03
N THR A 57 -4.77 -0.22 20.15
CA THR A 57 -6.18 0.01 20.50
C THR A 57 -6.82 -1.30 20.94
N PHE A 58 -7.89 -1.21 21.74
CA PHE A 58 -8.64 -2.40 22.14
C PHE A 58 -9.14 -3.19 20.92
N ASP A 59 -9.72 -2.49 19.95
CA ASP A 59 -10.17 -3.07 18.68
C ASP A 59 -9.02 -3.78 17.93
N GLY A 60 -7.82 -3.18 17.90
CA GLY A 60 -6.65 -3.79 17.25
C GLY A 60 -6.13 -5.02 17.98
N LEU A 61 -6.23 -5.05 19.31
CA LEU A 61 -5.90 -6.23 20.11
C LEU A 61 -6.94 -7.33 19.92
N GLU A 62 -8.22 -6.98 19.88
CA GLU A 62 -9.33 -7.91 19.61
C GLU A 62 -9.14 -8.58 18.24
N GLU A 63 -8.84 -7.81 17.20
CA GLU A 63 -8.56 -8.34 15.87
C GLU A 63 -7.33 -9.28 15.86
N GLN A 64 -6.27 -8.95 16.61
CA GLN A 64 -5.10 -9.82 16.73
C GLN A 64 -5.42 -11.14 17.44
N LEU A 65 -6.17 -11.09 18.53
CA LEU A 65 -6.59 -12.28 19.27
C LEU A 65 -7.54 -13.14 18.43
N LEU A 66 -8.46 -12.51 17.70
CA LEU A 66 -9.36 -13.20 16.77
C LEU A 66 -8.56 -13.98 15.72
N ASN A 67 -7.59 -13.33 15.07
CA ASN A 67 -6.74 -13.99 14.08
C ASN A 67 -5.99 -15.19 14.68
N GLU A 68 -5.48 -15.08 15.91
CA GLU A 68 -4.80 -16.18 16.60
C GLU A 68 -5.76 -17.35 16.92
N VAL A 69 -6.98 -17.08 17.38
CA VAL A 69 -7.99 -18.11 17.66
C VAL A 69 -8.44 -18.80 16.36
N VAL A 70 -8.82 -18.02 15.35
CA VAL A 70 -9.25 -18.51 14.04
C VAL A 70 -8.15 -19.37 13.40
N SER A 71 -6.87 -19.04 13.63
CA SER A 71 -5.75 -19.84 13.11
C SER A 71 -5.64 -21.25 13.68
N LYS A 72 -6.18 -21.47 14.88
CA LYS A 72 -6.18 -22.77 15.55
C LYS A 72 -7.47 -23.53 15.28
N GLU A 73 -8.60 -22.83 15.27
CA GLU A 73 -9.93 -23.43 15.12
C GLU A 73 -10.26 -23.78 13.65
N ILE A 74 -9.96 -22.89 12.70
CA ILE A 74 -10.28 -23.05 11.28
C ILE A 74 -9.09 -22.69 10.36
N PRO A 75 -7.97 -23.45 10.44
CA PRO A 75 -6.76 -23.16 9.70
C PRO A 75 -6.95 -23.20 8.17
N GLU A 76 -7.80 -24.09 7.67
CA GLU A 76 -8.11 -24.21 6.24
C GLU A 76 -8.74 -22.92 5.68
N THR A 77 -9.66 -22.31 6.45
CA THR A 77 -10.32 -21.05 6.07
C THR A 77 -9.33 -19.89 6.02
N LEU A 78 -8.37 -19.82 6.96
CA LEU A 78 -7.30 -18.80 6.90
C LEU A 78 -6.33 -19.02 5.75
N GLN A 79 -5.99 -20.27 5.45
CA GLN A 79 -5.16 -20.57 4.30
C GLN A 79 -5.85 -20.10 3.01
N ARG A 80 -7.14 -20.41 2.86
CA ARG A 80 -7.96 -19.95 1.74
C ARG A 80 -8.03 -18.41 1.68
N ARG A 81 -8.16 -17.72 2.82
CA ARG A 81 -8.12 -16.25 2.90
C ARG A 81 -6.81 -15.69 2.33
N THR A 82 -5.69 -16.31 2.72
CA THR A 82 -4.35 -15.90 2.30
C THR A 82 -4.15 -16.14 0.80
N GLU A 83 -4.55 -17.30 0.30
CA GLU A 83 -4.51 -17.64 -1.13
C GLU A 83 -5.37 -16.68 -1.96
N LEU A 84 -6.60 -16.38 -1.50
CA LEU A 84 -7.48 -15.40 -2.14
C LEU A 84 -6.87 -13.99 -2.15
N MET A 85 -6.22 -13.56 -1.07
CA MET A 85 -5.55 -12.25 -1.02
C MET A 85 -4.41 -12.17 -2.03
N LEU A 86 -3.61 -13.22 -2.17
CA LEU A 86 -2.53 -13.30 -3.16
C LEU A 86 -3.08 -13.26 -4.60
N GLN A 87 -4.12 -14.04 -4.87
CA GLN A 87 -4.80 -14.04 -6.18
C GLN A 87 -5.36 -12.66 -6.51
N LEU A 88 -6.02 -11.99 -5.55
CA LEU A 88 -6.56 -10.64 -5.73
C LEU A 88 -5.46 -9.61 -6.03
N ALA A 89 -4.31 -9.73 -5.36
CA ALA A 89 -3.16 -8.86 -5.60
C ALA A 89 -2.58 -9.06 -7.01
N ASP A 90 -2.45 -10.31 -7.45
CA ASP A 90 -1.98 -10.64 -8.79
C ASP A 90 -2.98 -10.19 -9.88
N ASP A 91 -4.27 -10.42 -9.69
CA ASP A 91 -5.31 -9.98 -10.63
C ASP A 91 -5.35 -8.43 -10.74
N LYS A 92 -5.25 -7.71 -9.62
CA LYS A 92 -5.13 -6.24 -9.63
C LYS A 92 -3.86 -5.76 -10.33
N LYS A 93 -2.75 -6.48 -10.17
CA LYS A 93 -1.49 -6.19 -10.89
C LYS A 93 -1.64 -6.40 -12.39
N VAL A 94 -2.30 -7.48 -12.82
CA VAL A 94 -2.59 -7.76 -14.23
C VAL A 94 -3.45 -6.65 -14.85
N LEU A 95 -4.51 -6.20 -14.16
CA LEU A 95 -5.34 -5.08 -14.62
C LEU A 95 -4.52 -3.80 -14.83
N LYS A 96 -3.65 -3.46 -13.88
CA LYS A 96 -2.77 -2.29 -13.99
C LYS A 96 -1.79 -2.42 -15.16
N GLN A 97 -1.16 -3.59 -15.32
CA GLN A 97 -0.26 -3.84 -16.44
C GLN A 97 -0.97 -3.73 -17.79
N LEU A 98 -2.22 -4.16 -17.85
CA LEU A 98 -3.04 -4.05 -19.03
C LEU A 98 -3.38 -2.60 -19.36
N GLU A 99 -3.74 -1.81 -18.35
CA GLU A 99 -3.97 -0.36 -18.47
C GLU A 99 -2.71 0.36 -18.97
N ASP A 100 -1.56 0.09 -18.35
CA ASP A 100 -0.27 0.65 -18.74
C ASP A 100 0.10 0.28 -20.19
N LYS A 101 -0.17 -0.97 -20.60
CA LYS A 101 0.04 -1.44 -21.98
C LYS A 101 -0.85 -0.70 -22.97
N ILE A 102 -2.12 -0.49 -22.64
CA ILE A 102 -3.06 0.26 -23.49
C ILE A 102 -2.60 1.72 -23.64
N LEU A 103 -2.26 2.37 -22.53
CA LEU A 103 -1.78 3.77 -22.53
C LEU A 103 -0.50 3.91 -23.37
N LYS A 104 0.43 2.97 -23.22
CA LYS A 104 1.67 2.94 -24.01
C LYS A 104 1.37 2.84 -25.50
N LEU A 105 0.54 1.87 -25.90
CA LEU A 105 0.19 1.67 -27.31
C LEU A 105 -0.53 2.88 -27.92
N LEU A 106 -1.45 3.50 -27.17
CA LEU A 106 -2.12 4.74 -27.60
C LEU A 106 -1.13 5.90 -27.75
N SER A 107 -0.13 6.00 -26.87
CA SER A 107 0.89 7.06 -26.93
C SER A 107 1.90 6.86 -28.08
N GLU A 108 2.20 5.61 -28.43
CA GLU A 108 3.15 5.26 -29.49
C GLU A 108 2.48 5.25 -30.88
N SER A 109 1.15 5.08 -30.93
CA SER A 109 0.40 5.16 -32.19
C SER A 109 0.44 6.58 -32.77
N SER A 110 1.18 6.77 -33.85
CA SER A 110 1.19 7.99 -34.66
C SER A 110 0.35 7.78 -35.93
N GLY A 111 -0.75 8.53 -36.09
CA GLY A 111 -1.62 8.45 -37.27
C GLY A 111 -3.06 8.04 -36.93
N ASN A 112 -3.77 7.47 -37.91
CA ASN A 112 -5.14 6.99 -37.72
C ASN A 112 -5.14 5.64 -36.99
N ILE A 113 -5.56 5.65 -35.73
CA ILE A 113 -5.65 4.48 -34.84
C ILE A 113 -6.49 3.33 -35.43
N LEU A 114 -7.42 3.65 -36.34
CA LEU A 114 -8.28 2.66 -36.98
C LEU A 114 -7.56 1.79 -38.02
N ASP A 115 -6.37 2.19 -38.47
CA ASP A 115 -5.59 1.46 -39.47
C ASP A 115 -4.53 0.52 -38.82
N ASP A 116 -4.37 0.59 -37.50
CA ASP A 116 -3.43 -0.25 -36.75
C ASP A 116 -4.13 -1.54 -36.28
N GLU A 117 -4.11 -2.57 -37.14
CA GLU A 117 -4.66 -3.89 -36.81
C GLU A 117 -4.03 -4.50 -35.55
N VAL A 118 -2.75 -4.22 -35.27
CA VAL A 118 -2.06 -4.76 -34.09
C VAL A 118 -2.62 -4.12 -32.82
N LEU A 119 -2.87 -2.80 -32.86
CA LEU A 119 -3.51 -2.07 -31.77
C LEU A 119 -4.94 -2.55 -31.53
N ILE A 120 -5.74 -2.71 -32.59
CA ILE A 120 -7.13 -3.16 -32.50
C ILE A 120 -7.21 -4.57 -31.89
N ASN A 121 -6.38 -5.50 -32.37
CA ASN A 121 -6.35 -6.87 -31.85
C ASN A 121 -5.90 -6.89 -30.39
N THR A 122 -4.86 -6.13 -30.03
CA THR A 122 -4.37 -6.06 -28.65
C THR A 122 -5.41 -5.43 -27.71
N LEU A 123 -6.17 -4.44 -28.15
CA LEU A 123 -7.26 -3.84 -27.39
C LEU A 123 -8.42 -4.82 -27.20
N ALA A 124 -8.76 -5.61 -28.23
CA ALA A 124 -9.80 -6.62 -28.14
C ALA A 124 -9.43 -7.74 -27.15
N GLU A 125 -8.21 -8.28 -27.25
CA GLU A 125 -7.69 -9.26 -26.29
C GLU A 125 -7.63 -8.70 -24.86
N SER A 126 -7.19 -7.45 -24.73
CA SER A 126 -7.14 -6.77 -23.43
C SER A 126 -8.53 -6.60 -22.84
N LYS A 127 -9.53 -6.22 -23.65
CA LYS A 127 -10.91 -6.07 -23.19
C LYS A 127 -11.47 -7.39 -22.65
N GLU A 128 -11.25 -8.51 -23.35
CA GLU A 128 -11.72 -9.82 -22.88
C GLU A 128 -10.98 -10.28 -21.62
N THR A 129 -9.66 -10.11 -21.57
CA THR A 129 -8.87 -10.43 -20.38
C THR A 129 -9.30 -9.59 -19.18
N SER A 130 -9.51 -8.28 -19.37
CA SER A 130 -9.97 -7.37 -18.32
C SER A 130 -11.35 -7.77 -17.79
N LYS A 131 -12.29 -8.15 -18.65
CA LYS A 131 -13.60 -8.66 -18.21
C LYS A 131 -13.45 -9.92 -17.37
N ALA A 132 -12.67 -10.90 -17.84
CA ALA A 132 -12.45 -12.14 -17.13
C ALA A 132 -11.81 -11.92 -15.74
N VAL A 133 -10.80 -11.04 -15.66
CA VAL A 133 -10.16 -10.66 -14.40
C VAL A 133 -11.13 -9.94 -13.48
N ASN A 134 -11.93 -9.00 -13.99
CA ASN A 134 -12.94 -8.28 -13.18
C ASN A 134 -14.00 -9.22 -12.59
N VAL A 135 -14.42 -10.25 -13.33
CA VAL A 135 -15.33 -11.28 -12.79
C VAL A 135 -14.66 -12.02 -11.64
N ARG A 136 -13.41 -12.48 -11.80
CA ARG A 136 -12.67 -13.16 -10.72
C ARG A 136 -12.44 -12.28 -9.49
N VAL A 137 -12.09 -11.01 -9.70
CA VAL A 137 -11.92 -10.02 -8.62
C VAL A 137 -13.21 -9.90 -7.83
N LYS A 138 -14.36 -9.80 -8.50
CA LYS A 138 -15.66 -9.70 -7.84
C LYS A 138 -16.00 -10.97 -7.05
N GLU A 139 -15.79 -12.15 -7.63
CA GLU A 139 -16.00 -13.43 -6.94
C GLU A 139 -15.09 -13.58 -5.71
N ALA A 140 -13.83 -13.15 -5.83
CA ALA A 140 -12.87 -13.16 -4.72
C ALA A 140 -13.25 -12.17 -3.60
N GLU A 141 -13.79 -10.99 -3.95
CA GLU A 141 -14.31 -10.02 -2.99
C GLU A 141 -15.55 -10.56 -2.24
N GLU A 142 -16.47 -11.22 -2.94
CA GLU A 142 -17.62 -11.89 -2.33
C GLU A 142 -17.17 -13.00 -1.37
N ALA A 143 -16.23 -13.86 -1.80
CA ALA A 143 -15.66 -14.91 -0.96
C ALA A 143 -14.89 -14.35 0.26
N ALA A 144 -14.21 -13.22 0.13
CA ALA A 144 -13.51 -12.57 1.24
C ALA A 144 -14.50 -12.08 2.31
N VAL A 145 -15.66 -11.54 1.90
CA VAL A 145 -16.72 -11.13 2.83
C VAL A 145 -17.29 -12.32 3.58
N GLU A 146 -17.52 -13.46 2.91
CA GLU A 146 -17.97 -14.69 3.56
C GLU A 146 -16.97 -15.22 4.59
N ILE A 147 -15.68 -15.21 4.24
CA ILE A 147 -14.60 -15.62 5.14
C ILE A 147 -14.51 -14.68 6.35
N ASP A 148 -14.59 -13.38 6.14
CA ASP A 148 -14.56 -12.39 7.22
C ASP A 148 -15.79 -12.53 8.15
N ALA A 149 -16.96 -12.87 7.59
CA ALA A 149 -18.16 -13.15 8.37
C ALA A 149 -17.98 -14.40 9.25
N ALA A 150 -17.45 -15.50 8.69
CA ALA A 150 -17.15 -16.71 9.44
C ALA A 150 -16.12 -16.46 10.55
N CYS A 151 -15.10 -15.64 10.31
CA CYS A 151 -14.13 -15.26 11.35
C CYS A 151 -14.81 -14.49 12.49
N LYS A 152 -15.76 -13.60 12.19
CA LYS A 152 -16.48 -12.82 13.21
C LYS A 152 -17.42 -13.65 14.09
N GLU A 153 -17.79 -14.88 13.73
CA GLU A 153 -18.56 -15.74 14.64
C GLU A 153 -17.77 -16.03 15.93
N TYR A 154 -16.44 -16.03 15.85
CA TYR A 154 -15.55 -16.24 16.99
C TYR A 154 -15.39 -15.01 17.90
N THR A 155 -15.92 -13.83 17.53
CA THR A 155 -15.94 -12.65 18.44
C THR A 155 -17.15 -12.64 19.37
N GLN A 156 -18.17 -13.47 19.12
CA GLN A 156 -19.41 -13.52 19.94
C GLN A 156 -19.36 -14.53 21.10
N VAL A 157 -18.20 -15.13 21.37
CA VAL A 157 -17.98 -16.06 22.48
C VAL A 157 -17.21 -15.36 23.61
#